data_AF-A0A9R1BEM2-F1
#
_entry.id   AF-A0A9R1BEM2-F1
#
_cell.length_a   1.000
_cell.length_b   1.000
_cell.length_c   1.000
_cell.angle_alpha   90.00
_cell.angle_beta   90.00
_cell.angle_gamma   90.00
#
_symmetry.space_group_name_H-M   'P 1'
#
loop_
_entity.id
_entity.type
_entity.pdbx_description
1 polymer ?
#
loop_
_entity_poly.entity_id
_entity_poly.type
_entity_poly.pdbx_seq_one_letter_code
_entity_poly.pdbx_strand_id
1 'polypeptide(L)'
;MPRIGGLNSGDTGLADENEEAIQAFSSASCQWFNILSTGDKDGCICFSIFGIFPVGKININKVPIHVQSSGKRTSYRLQDVSISKVSLSRNLHQLVLLCSGKLINTDNLSLSYDISVGVHCLHLDTSIFSNRKNELHQVSQQASSIQDLVEVVRASISMMSKQWSNAMNLFHEKFSALPSLLTAHGMESSSEDEFMSLLFGTHTSPALHQFLVSSLGEAGLKRIAKTIESAGRELRIVVSEHLQPAVEIISFRLAELRGLARWRSRFQNIGLDEKLMDGVTERVGMLVVQVERFSRVAATVLYLFQNFFSWVLKCVKILLSEPTDQVPSTNSELVVIFLKFLLDKDPIKQLLETDQIFEWDM
;
A
#
# COMPACT_ATOMS: atom_id res chain seq x y z
N MET A 1 -4.88 -31.60 3.52
CA MET A 1 -3.68 -31.25 4.32
C MET A 1 -2.49 -31.19 3.38
N PRO A 2 -1.89 -30.02 3.14
CA PRO A 2 -0.67 -29.92 2.34
C PRO A 2 0.55 -30.22 3.22
N ARG A 3 1.44 -31.07 2.71
CA ARG A 3 2.69 -31.46 3.36
C ARG A 3 3.70 -30.33 3.24
N ILE A 4 4.21 -29.86 4.37
CA ILE A 4 5.33 -28.93 4.48
C ILE A 4 6.61 -29.75 4.27
N GLY A 5 7.32 -29.51 3.17
CA GLY A 5 8.63 -30.11 2.91
C GLY A 5 9.71 -29.30 3.60
N GLY A 6 10.27 -29.83 4.69
CA GLY A 6 11.44 -29.27 5.35
C GLY A 6 12.14 -30.35 6.17
N LEU A 7 13.47 -30.42 5.99
CA LEU A 7 14.47 -31.26 6.65
C LEU A 7 14.65 -32.67 6.09
N ASN A 8 15.66 -32.84 5.22
CA ASN A 8 16.41 -34.09 5.14
C ASN A 8 17.89 -33.83 5.44
N SER A 9 18.35 -34.57 6.45
CA SER A 9 19.73 -34.79 6.85
C SER A 9 20.35 -35.86 5.94
N GLY A 10 21.61 -35.67 5.53
CA GLY A 10 22.55 -36.75 5.21
C GLY A 10 22.47 -37.35 3.79
N ASP A 11 23.50 -37.04 3.00
CA ASP A 11 24.09 -37.77 1.87
C ASP A 11 23.51 -39.13 1.47
N THR A 12 23.12 -39.27 0.19
CA THR A 12 23.72 -40.21 -0.78
C THR A 12 23.21 -39.94 -2.20
N GLY A 13 24.12 -39.59 -3.10
CA GLY A 13 24.24 -40.11 -4.47
C GLY A 13 23.07 -40.05 -5.45
N LEU A 14 23.32 -39.30 -6.53
CA LEU A 14 22.89 -39.49 -7.93
C LEU A 14 21.64 -38.75 -8.44
N ALA A 15 21.87 -38.19 -9.63
CA ALA A 15 20.96 -37.62 -10.62
C ALA A 15 20.57 -36.15 -10.43
N ASP A 16 21.31 -35.30 -11.16
CA ASP A 16 20.81 -34.09 -11.82
C ASP A 16 19.36 -34.27 -12.29
N GLU A 17 18.51 -33.28 -11.98
CA GLU A 17 17.26 -32.91 -12.64
C GLU A 17 16.25 -32.38 -11.60
N ASN A 18 16.48 -31.18 -11.03
CA ASN A 18 15.34 -30.32 -10.63
C ASN A 18 15.65 -28.84 -10.27
N GLU A 19 16.75 -28.24 -10.76
CA GLU A 19 17.02 -26.82 -10.46
C GLU A 19 16.05 -25.83 -11.16
N GLU A 20 15.18 -26.28 -12.08
CA GLU A 20 14.34 -25.39 -12.89
C GLU A 20 13.00 -24.99 -12.24
N ALA A 21 12.61 -25.55 -11.09
CA ALA A 21 11.26 -25.33 -10.53
C ALA A 21 11.13 -24.17 -9.51
N ILE A 22 12.21 -23.50 -9.12
CA ILE A 22 12.16 -22.42 -8.09
C ILE A 22 12.31 -21.01 -8.72
N GLN A 23 12.37 -20.90 -10.05
CA GLN A 23 12.75 -19.65 -10.72
C GLN A 23 11.59 -18.77 -11.20
N ALA A 24 10.40 -18.85 -10.58
CA ALA A 24 9.20 -18.16 -11.10
C ALA A 24 8.65 -16.98 -10.26
N PHE A 25 9.29 -16.59 -9.14
CA PHE A 25 8.85 -15.43 -8.34
C PHE A 25 9.93 -14.38 -8.05
N SER A 26 11.13 -14.52 -8.62
CA SER A 26 12.12 -13.45 -8.62
C SER A 26 11.98 -12.68 -9.93
N SER A 27 11.68 -11.38 -9.85
CA SER A 27 11.90 -10.48 -10.98
C SER A 27 13.29 -10.76 -11.58
N ALA A 28 13.33 -11.01 -12.88
CA ALA A 28 14.54 -11.43 -13.60
C ALA A 28 15.66 -10.36 -13.61
N SER A 29 15.46 -9.21 -12.98
CA SER A 29 16.36 -8.04 -13.01
C SER A 29 17.48 -8.04 -11.97
N CYS A 30 17.42 -8.89 -10.93
CA CYS A 30 18.33 -8.81 -9.77
C CYS A 30 19.36 -9.95 -9.68
N GLN A 31 19.71 -10.61 -10.79
CA GLN A 31 20.67 -11.73 -10.75
C GLN A 31 22.11 -11.29 -10.42
N TRP A 32 22.48 -10.04 -10.71
CA TRP A 32 23.82 -9.51 -10.44
C TRP A 32 23.77 -8.25 -9.58
N PHE A 33 24.56 -8.23 -8.51
CA PHE A 33 24.72 -7.08 -7.62
C PHE A 33 25.35 -5.91 -8.36
N ASN A 34 24.59 -4.83 -8.56
CA ASN A 34 25.01 -3.60 -9.18
C ASN A 34 24.68 -2.40 -8.29
N ILE A 35 25.49 -1.34 -8.40
CA ILE A 35 25.29 -0.09 -7.66
C ILE A 35 25.28 1.06 -8.66
N LEU A 36 24.16 1.78 -8.70
CA LEU A 36 24.07 3.07 -9.36
C LEU A 36 24.63 4.14 -8.42
N SER A 37 25.66 4.85 -8.86
CA SER A 37 26.23 5.99 -8.14
C SER A 37 25.92 7.26 -8.90
N THR A 38 25.22 8.21 -8.27
CA THR A 38 24.88 9.51 -8.85
C THR A 38 25.49 10.63 -8.03
N GLY A 39 25.88 11.72 -8.69
CA GLY A 39 26.40 12.93 -8.05
C GLY A 39 25.62 14.14 -8.54
N ASP A 40 25.36 15.09 -7.65
CA ASP A 40 24.66 16.33 -7.96
C ASP A 40 25.57 17.58 -7.90
N LYS A 41 25.00 18.71 -8.33
CA LYS A 41 25.62 20.03 -8.30
C LYS A 41 25.81 20.60 -6.89
N ASP A 42 25.18 19.98 -5.89
CA ASP A 42 25.20 20.41 -4.50
C ASP A 42 26.22 19.58 -3.69
N GLY A 43 27.04 18.77 -4.36
CA GLY A 43 28.12 18.01 -3.76
C GLY A 43 27.66 16.75 -3.03
N CYS A 44 26.44 16.27 -3.30
CA CYS A 44 25.92 15.03 -2.76
C CYS A 44 26.06 13.87 -3.75
N ILE A 45 26.47 12.73 -3.22
CA ILE A 45 26.53 11.46 -3.92
C ILE A 45 25.49 10.54 -3.33
N CYS A 46 24.70 9.89 -4.17
CA CYS A 46 23.74 8.88 -3.77
C CYS A 46 24.13 7.53 -4.36
N PHE A 47 23.93 6.47 -3.58
CA PHE A 47 24.13 5.10 -4.01
C PHE A 47 22.80 4.36 -3.98
N SER A 48 22.46 3.68 -5.06
CA SER A 48 21.27 2.84 -5.14
C SER A 48 21.62 1.46 -5.68
N ILE A 49 21.25 0.41 -4.96
CA ILE A 49 21.38 -0.98 -5.41
C ILE A 49 20.23 -1.29 -6.37
N PHE A 50 20.53 -1.97 -7.49
CA PHE A 50 19.58 -2.22 -8.59
C PHE A 50 19.02 -0.96 -9.25
N GLY A 51 19.54 0.22 -8.90
CA GLY A 51 18.99 1.52 -9.31
C GLY A 51 17.65 1.88 -8.61
N ILE A 52 17.16 1.03 -7.71
CA ILE A 52 15.83 1.16 -7.08
C ILE A 52 15.98 1.42 -5.58
N PHE A 53 16.84 0.67 -4.90
CA PHE A 53 16.95 0.73 -3.44
C PHE A 53 18.09 1.66 -2.99
N PRO A 54 17.80 2.84 -2.39
CA PRO A 54 18.83 3.76 -1.93
C PRO A 54 19.55 3.20 -0.70
N VAL A 55 20.88 3.10 -0.76
CA VAL A 55 21.71 2.52 0.31
C VAL A 55 22.59 3.51 1.04
N GLY A 56 22.79 4.70 0.48
CA GLY A 56 23.60 5.70 1.16
C GLY A 56 23.68 7.02 0.42
N LYS A 57 24.00 8.06 1.20
CA LYS A 57 24.26 9.40 0.71
C LYS A 57 25.51 9.96 1.36
N ILE A 58 26.42 10.50 0.56
CA ILE A 58 27.63 11.20 1.04
C ILE A 58 27.53 12.66 0.60
N ASN A 59 27.67 13.59 1.54
CA ASN A 59 27.76 15.01 1.21
C ASN A 59 29.23 15.46 1.34
N ILE A 60 29.88 15.72 0.21
CA ILE A 60 31.31 16.07 0.14
C ILE A 60 31.60 17.38 0.86
N ASN A 61 30.64 18.31 0.92
CA ASN A 61 30.81 19.55 1.69
C ASN A 61 30.97 19.30 3.20
N LYS A 62 30.64 18.09 3.70
CA LYS A 62 30.77 17.70 5.11
C LYS A 62 31.94 16.74 5.36
N VAL A 63 32.61 16.26 4.31
CA VAL A 63 33.72 15.30 4.44
C VAL A 63 35.02 16.06 4.69
N PRO A 64 35.71 15.83 5.82
CA PRO A 64 37.05 16.39 6.04
C PRO A 64 38.06 15.67 5.15
N ILE A 65 38.87 16.44 4.42
CA ILE A 65 39.93 15.94 3.56
C ILE A 65 41.25 16.11 4.31
N HIS A 66 41.90 14.99 4.61
CA HIS A 66 43.21 15.02 5.26
C HIS A 66 44.29 14.82 4.22
N VAL A 67 45.19 15.79 4.11
CA VAL A 67 46.39 15.68 3.27
C VAL A 67 47.59 15.58 4.20
N GLN A 68 48.39 14.54 4.04
CA GLN A 68 49.69 14.43 4.71
C GLN A 68 50.77 14.93 3.75
N SER A 69 51.39 16.05 4.09
CA SER A 69 52.58 16.56 3.41
C SER A 69 53.63 16.95 4.44
N SER A 70 54.88 16.51 4.24
CA SER A 70 56.04 16.77 5.11
C SER A 70 55.85 16.58 6.63
N GLY A 71 55.06 15.58 7.04
CA GLY A 71 54.88 15.22 8.46
C GLY A 71 53.86 16.07 9.23
N LYS A 72 53.24 17.07 8.59
CA LYS A 72 52.08 17.79 9.14
C LYS A 72 50.80 17.31 8.46
N ARG A 73 49.81 16.92 9.26
CA ARG A 73 48.46 16.58 8.79
C ARG A 73 47.67 17.88 8.72
N THR A 74 47.41 18.36 7.51
CA THR A 74 46.51 19.50 7.30
C THR A 74 45.12 18.98 6.97
N SER A 75 44.12 19.57 7.62
CA SER A 75 42.71 19.31 7.34
C SER A 75 42.18 20.37 6.37
N TYR A 76 41.52 19.90 5.32
CA TYR A 76 40.83 20.74 4.36
C TYR A 76 39.35 20.38 4.31
N ARG A 77 38.56 21.36 3.90
CA ARG A 77 37.15 21.19 3.60
C ARG A 77 36.85 21.82 2.26
N LEU A 78 36.11 21.10 1.42
CA LEU A 78 35.57 21.69 0.20
C LEU A 78 34.24 22.37 0.50
N GLN A 79 34.05 23.57 -0.02
CA GLN A 79 32.78 24.29 -0.04
C GLN A 79 32.33 24.55 -1.47
N ASP A 80 31.02 24.77 -1.63
CA ASP A 80 30.37 25.00 -2.92
C ASP A 80 30.71 23.90 -3.95
N VAL A 81 30.70 22.65 -3.49
CA VAL A 81 31.11 21.50 -4.31
C VAL A 81 30.07 21.18 -5.38
N SER A 82 30.50 21.10 -6.62
CA SER A 82 29.72 20.55 -7.73
C SER A 82 30.41 19.33 -8.31
N ILE A 83 29.69 18.20 -8.38
CA ILE A 83 30.25 16.94 -8.87
C ILE A 83 30.13 16.89 -10.39
N SER A 84 31.26 16.73 -11.08
CA SER A 84 31.30 16.61 -12.54
C SER A 84 31.38 15.17 -13.02
N LYS A 85 32.03 14.28 -12.26
CA LYS A 85 32.13 12.85 -12.60
C LYS A 85 32.25 11.97 -11.37
N VAL A 86 31.55 10.84 -11.41
CA VAL A 86 31.60 9.78 -10.40
C VAL A 86 31.97 8.48 -11.09
N SER A 87 32.94 7.74 -10.54
CA SER A 87 33.35 6.44 -11.06
C SER A 87 33.58 5.46 -9.92
N LEU A 88 32.76 4.42 -9.84
CA LEU A 88 32.89 3.33 -8.86
C LEU A 88 33.70 2.19 -9.47
N SER A 89 34.69 1.72 -8.74
CA SER A 89 35.53 0.57 -9.14
C SER A 89 34.73 -0.73 -9.27
N ARG A 90 35.16 -1.63 -10.17
CA ARG A 90 34.51 -2.93 -10.39
C ARG A 90 34.53 -3.85 -9.16
N ASN A 91 35.54 -3.70 -8.31
CA ASN A 91 35.66 -4.42 -7.04
C ASN A 91 34.96 -3.69 -5.88
N LEU A 92 34.28 -2.56 -6.15
CA LEU A 92 33.51 -1.76 -5.21
C LEU A 92 34.31 -1.14 -4.04
N HIS A 93 35.64 -1.26 -4.03
CA HIS A 93 36.47 -0.78 -2.91
C HIS A 93 36.80 0.71 -3.00
N GLN A 94 36.76 1.28 -4.19
CA GLN A 94 37.19 2.65 -4.44
C GLN A 94 36.15 3.40 -5.26
N LEU A 95 35.90 4.65 -4.86
CA LEU A 95 35.13 5.62 -5.61
C LEU A 95 36.03 6.81 -5.95
N VAL A 96 36.08 7.13 -7.24
CA VAL A 96 36.81 8.30 -7.75
C VAL A 96 35.82 9.38 -8.13
N LEU A 97 36.05 10.59 -7.65
CA LEU A 97 35.20 11.75 -7.84
C LEU A 97 36.00 12.88 -8.48
N LEU A 98 35.44 13.47 -9.51
CA LEU A 98 35.89 14.76 -10.03
C LEU A 98 34.86 15.81 -9.61
N CYS A 99 35.30 16.85 -8.93
CA CYS A 99 34.42 17.90 -8.45
C CYS A 99 35.09 19.28 -8.55
N SER A 100 34.30 20.32 -8.72
CA SER A 100 34.77 21.71 -8.60
C SER A 100 34.34 22.27 -7.25
N GLY A 101 35.17 23.11 -6.63
CA GLY A 101 34.84 23.74 -5.35
C GLY A 101 35.98 24.57 -4.78
N LYS A 102 35.67 25.33 -3.73
CA LYS A 102 36.66 26.11 -2.97
C LYS A 102 37.28 25.23 -1.89
N LEU A 103 38.61 25.12 -1.89
CA LEU A 103 39.34 24.35 -0.89
C LEU A 103 39.70 25.25 0.28
N ILE A 104 39.18 24.98 1.47
CA ILE A 104 39.41 25.77 2.68
C ILE A 104 40.29 24.98 3.63
N ASN A 105 41.38 25.58 4.08
CA ASN A 105 42.22 25.01 5.14
C ASN A 105 41.55 25.26 6.50
N THR A 106 41.15 24.18 7.18
CA THR A 106 40.47 24.28 8.48
C THR A 106 41.41 24.57 9.64
N ASP A 107 42.72 24.35 9.47
CA ASP A 107 43.72 24.58 10.53
C ASP A 107 44.25 26.02 10.56
N ASN A 108 44.14 26.77 9.45
CA ASN A 108 44.59 28.15 9.33
C ASN A 108 43.57 29.01 8.57
N LEU A 109 42.48 29.39 9.24
CA LEU A 109 41.42 30.24 8.69
C LEU A 109 41.91 31.65 8.29
N SER A 110 43.03 32.11 8.83
CA SER A 110 43.56 33.47 8.59
C SER A 110 44.31 33.65 7.26
N LEU A 111 44.54 32.57 6.50
CA LEU A 111 45.23 32.57 5.21
C LEU A 111 44.30 32.26 4.02
N SER A 112 42.98 32.35 4.20
CA SER A 112 41.99 32.19 3.15
C SER A 112 41.94 33.40 2.20
N TYR A 113 43.08 33.79 1.63
CA TYR A 113 43.12 34.72 0.51
C TYR A 113 42.55 34.01 -0.73
N ASP A 114 41.48 34.56 -1.31
CA ASP A 114 40.82 34.20 -2.57
C ASP A 114 41.31 32.91 -3.25
N ILE A 115 40.93 31.76 -2.68
CA ILE A 115 41.14 30.47 -3.33
C ILE A 115 40.06 30.38 -4.42
N SER A 116 40.49 30.57 -5.67
CA SER A 116 39.67 30.38 -6.85
C SER A 116 39.06 28.97 -6.86
N VAL A 117 37.88 28.84 -7.47
CA VAL A 117 37.21 27.55 -7.62
C VAL A 117 38.13 26.62 -8.41
N GLY A 118 38.66 25.60 -7.73
CA GLY A 118 39.55 24.60 -8.31
C GLY A 118 38.79 23.34 -8.70
N VAL A 119 39.39 22.53 -9.58
CA VAL A 119 38.94 21.17 -9.86
C VAL A 119 39.76 20.21 -9.01
N HIS A 120 39.08 19.36 -8.25
CA HIS A 120 39.65 18.43 -7.29
C HIS A 120 39.28 16.99 -7.67
N CYS A 121 40.26 16.09 -7.57
CA CYS A 121 40.06 14.65 -7.69
C CYS A 121 40.10 14.02 -6.30
N LEU A 122 39.00 13.41 -5.88
CA LEU A 122 38.89 12.75 -4.58
C LEU A 122 38.81 11.23 -4.75
N HIS A 123 39.49 10.54 -3.85
CA HIS A 123 39.43 9.09 -3.71
C HIS A 123 38.75 8.77 -2.39
N LEU A 124 37.64 8.04 -2.45
CA LEU A 124 36.91 7.57 -1.28
C LEU A 124 37.00 6.05 -1.18
N ASP A 125 37.20 5.57 0.05
CA ASP A 125 37.10 4.14 0.36
C ASP A 125 35.62 3.75 0.45
N THR A 126 35.21 2.85 -0.44
CA THR A 126 33.86 2.27 -0.47
C THR A 126 33.87 0.77 -0.19
N SER A 127 34.95 0.25 0.42
CA SER A 127 35.14 -1.17 0.75
C SER A 127 33.97 -1.82 1.48
N ILE A 128 33.15 -1.07 2.20
CA ILE A 128 31.92 -1.57 2.82
C ILE A 128 30.99 -2.26 1.82
N PHE A 129 30.87 -1.76 0.58
CA PHE A 129 30.02 -2.36 -0.45
C PHE A 129 30.52 -3.73 -0.91
N SER A 130 31.84 -3.93 -0.94
CA SER A 130 32.45 -5.21 -1.26
C SER A 130 32.38 -6.18 -0.08
N ASN A 131 32.78 -5.71 1.11
CA ASN A 131 32.85 -6.51 2.33
C ASN A 131 31.48 -7.01 2.81
N ARG A 132 30.42 -6.22 2.55
CA ARG A 132 29.03 -6.54 2.93
C ARG A 132 28.13 -6.79 1.73
N LYS A 133 28.70 -7.18 0.59
CA LYS A 133 27.97 -7.38 -0.67
C LYS A 133 26.76 -8.29 -0.50
N ASN A 134 26.92 -9.41 0.20
CA ASN A 134 25.86 -10.41 0.37
C ASN A 134 24.73 -9.88 1.25
N GLU A 135 25.07 -9.23 2.37
CA GLU A 135 24.09 -8.65 3.29
C GLU A 135 23.32 -7.51 2.60
N LEU A 136 24.03 -6.62 1.88
CA LEU A 136 23.42 -5.54 1.11
C LEU A 136 22.53 -6.09 -0.01
N HIS A 137 22.99 -7.11 -0.74
CA HIS A 137 22.19 -7.75 -1.79
C HIS A 137 20.88 -8.30 -1.24
N GLN A 138 20.94 -9.06 -0.15
CA GLN A 138 19.76 -9.66 0.49
C GLN A 138 18.78 -8.59 0.97
N VAL A 139 19.25 -7.57 1.69
CA VAL A 139 18.37 -6.50 2.20
C VAL A 139 17.74 -5.72 1.06
N SER A 140 18.52 -5.35 0.03
CA SER A 140 17.99 -4.60 -1.11
C SER A 140 16.98 -5.40 -1.92
N GLN A 141 17.21 -6.69 -2.16
CA GLN A 141 16.27 -7.53 -2.90
C GLN A 141 14.92 -7.64 -2.17
N GLN A 142 14.98 -7.87 -0.87
CA GLN A 142 13.80 -7.95 0.00
C GLN A 142 13.04 -6.62 0.03
N ALA A 143 13.76 -5.51 0.25
CA ALA A 143 13.17 -4.18 0.32
C ALA A 143 12.55 -3.73 -1.01
N SER A 144 13.20 -4.00 -2.15
CA SER A 144 12.63 -3.72 -3.47
C SER A 144 11.36 -4.53 -3.72
N SER A 145 11.36 -5.82 -3.38
CA SER A 145 10.16 -6.66 -3.49
C SER A 145 9.02 -6.13 -2.61
N ILE A 146 9.30 -5.71 -1.37
CA ILE A 146 8.31 -5.10 -0.49
C ILE A 146 7.76 -3.80 -1.10
N GLN A 147 8.62 -2.95 -1.67
CA GLN A 147 8.20 -1.70 -2.30
C GLN A 147 7.25 -1.95 -3.47
N ASP A 148 7.55 -2.92 -4.34
CA ASP A 148 6.67 -3.28 -5.46
C ASP A 148 5.31 -3.77 -4.97
N LEU A 149 5.29 -4.61 -3.93
CA LEU A 149 4.04 -5.11 -3.33
C LEU A 149 3.24 -4.02 -2.64
N VAL A 150 3.89 -3.02 -2.03
CA VAL A 150 3.21 -1.85 -1.45
C VAL A 150 2.49 -1.04 -2.54
N GLU A 151 3.07 -0.93 -3.74
CA GLU A 151 2.38 -0.32 -4.88
C GLU A 151 1.15 -1.13 -5.30
N VAL A 152 1.24 -2.47 -5.30
CA VAL A 152 0.08 -3.34 -5.55
C VAL A 152 -1.02 -3.07 -4.52
N VAL A 153 -0.69 -3.03 -3.23
CA VAL A 153 -1.65 -2.72 -2.15
C VAL A 153 -2.32 -1.37 -2.39
N ARG A 154 -1.55 -0.32 -2.70
CA ARG A 154 -2.09 1.02 -2.95
C ARG A 154 -3.01 1.05 -4.17
N ALA A 155 -2.63 0.38 -5.25
CA ALA A 155 -3.42 0.27 -6.46
C ALA A 155 -4.74 -0.50 -6.21
N SER A 156 -4.68 -1.60 -5.44
CA SER A 156 -5.87 -2.38 -5.05
C SER A 156 -6.85 -1.54 -4.24
N ILE A 157 -6.38 -0.83 -3.19
CA ILE A 157 -7.24 0.02 -2.35
C ILE A 157 -7.87 1.15 -3.17
N SER A 158 -7.10 1.80 -4.04
CA SER A 158 -7.59 2.87 -4.92
C SER A 158 -8.66 2.37 -5.89
N MET A 159 -8.44 1.21 -6.51
CA MET A 159 -9.43 0.57 -7.39
C MET A 159 -10.71 0.22 -6.63
N MET A 160 -10.59 -0.39 -5.45
CA MET A 160 -11.72 -0.76 -4.61
C MET A 160 -12.55 0.45 -4.19
N SER A 161 -11.90 1.51 -3.70
CA SER A 161 -12.55 2.77 -3.32
C SER A 161 -13.31 3.40 -4.49
N LYS A 162 -12.70 3.45 -5.67
CA LYS A 162 -13.34 3.98 -6.88
C LYS A 162 -14.56 3.16 -7.29
N GLN A 163 -14.45 1.83 -7.32
CA GLN A 163 -15.57 0.96 -7.74
C GLN A 163 -16.74 1.06 -6.77
N TRP A 164 -16.48 1.02 -5.46
CA TRP A 164 -17.52 1.12 -4.45
C TRP A 164 -18.19 2.51 -4.47
N SER A 165 -17.40 3.58 -4.51
CA SER A 165 -17.93 4.95 -4.55
C SER A 165 -18.83 5.19 -5.76
N ASN A 166 -18.46 4.67 -6.94
CA ASN A 166 -19.31 4.79 -8.13
C ASN A 166 -20.66 4.08 -7.96
N ALA A 167 -20.68 2.90 -7.34
CA ALA A 167 -21.92 2.17 -7.07
C ALA A 167 -22.78 2.88 -6.03
N MET A 168 -22.17 3.38 -4.95
CA MET A 168 -22.90 4.06 -3.88
C MET A 168 -23.41 5.43 -4.31
N ASN A 169 -22.69 6.15 -5.18
CA ASN A 169 -23.18 7.39 -5.78
C ASN A 169 -24.46 7.17 -6.59
N LEU A 170 -24.53 6.08 -7.37
CA LEU A 170 -25.75 5.74 -8.10
C LEU A 170 -26.91 5.39 -7.15
N PHE A 171 -26.63 4.68 -6.07
CA PHE A 171 -27.62 4.38 -5.04
C PHE A 171 -28.17 5.67 -4.42
N HIS A 172 -27.28 6.55 -3.91
CA HIS A 172 -27.70 7.81 -3.31
C HIS A 172 -28.41 8.74 -4.30
N GLU A 173 -27.95 8.85 -5.56
CA GLU A 173 -28.61 9.64 -6.58
C GLU A 173 -30.09 9.22 -6.73
N LYS A 174 -30.35 7.91 -6.80
CA LYS A 174 -31.69 7.38 -6.98
C LYS A 174 -32.55 7.47 -5.72
N PHE A 175 -31.97 7.22 -4.55
CA PHE A 175 -32.69 7.29 -3.28
C PHE A 175 -32.89 8.73 -2.77
N SER A 176 -32.10 9.70 -3.25
CA SER A 176 -32.27 11.13 -2.92
C SER A 176 -33.60 11.74 -3.38
N ALA A 177 -34.27 11.10 -4.35
CA ALA A 177 -35.59 11.53 -4.79
C ALA A 177 -36.65 11.34 -3.70
N LEU A 178 -36.50 10.36 -2.80
CA LEU A 178 -37.50 10.03 -1.79
C LEU A 178 -37.71 11.17 -0.75
N PRO A 179 -36.67 11.72 -0.09
CA PRO A 179 -36.83 12.89 0.79
C PRO A 179 -37.54 14.08 0.13
N SER A 180 -37.23 14.34 -1.15
CA SER A 180 -37.85 15.44 -1.90
C SER A 180 -39.35 15.20 -2.14
N LEU A 181 -39.75 13.95 -2.39
CA LEU A 181 -41.15 13.55 -2.54
C LEU A 181 -41.90 13.60 -1.20
N LEU A 182 -41.27 13.18 -0.11
CA LEU A 182 -41.87 13.27 1.24
C LEU A 182 -42.20 14.72 1.59
N THR A 183 -41.26 15.63 1.34
CA THR A 183 -41.47 17.07 1.56
C THR A 183 -42.59 17.61 0.67
N ALA A 184 -42.64 17.21 -0.60
CA ALA A 184 -43.69 17.64 -1.54
C ALA A 184 -45.09 17.16 -1.16
N HIS A 185 -45.20 16.00 -0.49
CA HIS A 185 -46.45 15.47 0.06
C HIS A 185 -46.75 15.96 1.49
N GLY A 186 -45.93 16.85 2.05
CA GLY A 186 -46.13 17.44 3.39
C GLY A 186 -45.85 16.49 4.56
N MET A 187 -45.02 15.46 4.34
CA MET A 187 -44.65 14.46 5.36
C MET A 187 -43.40 14.90 6.11
N GLU A 188 -43.39 14.76 7.44
CA GLU A 188 -42.21 15.02 8.30
C GLU A 188 -41.40 13.75 8.62
N SER A 189 -41.84 12.58 8.15
CA SER A 189 -41.19 11.29 8.37
C SER A 189 -39.86 11.18 7.61
N SER A 190 -38.90 10.45 8.20
CA SER A 190 -37.65 10.12 7.51
C SER A 190 -37.86 9.01 6.47
N SER A 191 -36.93 8.89 5.50
CA SER A 191 -36.91 7.77 4.56
C SER A 191 -36.88 6.42 5.27
N GLU A 192 -36.16 6.33 6.41
CA GLU A 192 -36.10 5.11 7.23
C GLU A 192 -37.48 4.75 7.80
N ASP A 193 -38.19 5.72 8.39
CA ASP A 193 -39.50 5.50 9.02
C ASP A 193 -40.55 5.02 8.02
N GLU A 194 -40.51 5.55 6.79
CA GLU A 194 -41.42 5.17 5.70
C GLU A 194 -41.16 3.74 5.22
N PHE A 195 -39.89 3.36 5.03
CA PHE A 195 -39.54 1.98 4.69
C PHE A 195 -39.83 1.01 5.84
N MET A 196 -39.65 1.43 7.09
CA MET A 196 -40.01 0.63 8.26
C MET A 196 -41.54 0.42 8.34
N SER A 197 -42.33 1.46 8.09
CA SER A 197 -43.80 1.36 8.03
C SER A 197 -44.27 0.40 6.93
N LEU A 198 -43.63 0.47 5.75
CA LEU A 198 -43.88 -0.48 4.66
C LEU A 198 -43.53 -1.92 5.06
N LEU A 199 -42.42 -2.14 5.78
CA LEU A 199 -41.97 -3.47 6.21
C LEU A 199 -42.95 -4.10 7.21
N PHE A 200 -43.49 -3.31 8.13
CA PHE A 200 -44.48 -3.78 9.10
C PHE A 200 -45.90 -3.88 8.53
N GLY A 201 -46.10 -3.53 7.25
CA GLY A 201 -47.37 -3.66 6.56
C GLY A 201 -48.44 -2.70 7.07
N THR A 202 -48.05 -1.59 7.71
CA THR A 202 -49.00 -0.65 8.31
C THR A 202 -49.64 0.25 7.24
N HIS A 203 -48.84 0.80 6.33
CA HIS A 203 -49.29 1.68 5.26
C HIS A 203 -48.17 1.95 4.25
N THR A 204 -48.51 2.10 2.97
CA THR A 204 -47.60 2.66 1.95
C THR A 204 -48.01 4.11 1.71
N SER A 205 -47.17 5.08 2.12
CA SER A 205 -47.49 6.50 1.88
C SER A 205 -47.58 6.85 0.40
N PRO A 206 -48.38 7.86 0.00
CA PRO A 206 -48.46 8.29 -1.40
C PRO A 206 -47.08 8.67 -1.98
N ALA A 207 -46.22 9.29 -1.16
CA ALA A 207 -44.86 9.63 -1.53
C ALA A 207 -44.00 8.38 -1.78
N LEU A 208 -44.03 7.40 -0.87
CA LEU A 208 -43.29 6.14 -1.03
C LEU A 208 -43.83 5.32 -2.21
N HIS A 209 -45.14 5.30 -2.43
CA HIS A 209 -45.77 4.66 -3.57
C HIS A 209 -45.30 5.29 -4.89
N GLN A 210 -45.35 6.63 -5.00
CA GLN A 210 -44.87 7.36 -6.16
C GLN A 210 -43.38 7.10 -6.40
N PHE A 211 -42.57 7.07 -5.34
CA PHE A 211 -41.16 6.76 -5.43
C PHE A 211 -40.92 5.36 -5.98
N LEU A 212 -41.52 4.33 -5.38
CA LEU A 212 -41.31 2.92 -5.74
C LEU A 212 -41.79 2.60 -7.15
N VAL A 213 -42.94 3.13 -7.56
CA VAL A 213 -43.57 2.82 -8.85
C VAL A 213 -43.05 3.70 -9.98
N SER A 214 -42.93 5.01 -9.75
CA SER A 214 -42.67 5.98 -10.82
C SER A 214 -41.23 6.48 -10.88
N SER A 215 -40.62 6.84 -9.74
CA SER A 215 -39.28 7.45 -9.73
C SER A 215 -38.15 6.41 -9.79
N LEU A 216 -38.25 5.36 -8.97
CA LEU A 216 -37.31 4.25 -8.92
C LEU A 216 -37.68 3.21 -9.97
N GLY A 217 -38.91 2.70 -9.90
CA GLY A 217 -39.45 1.67 -10.79
C GLY A 217 -38.69 0.33 -10.71
N GLU A 218 -39.25 -0.72 -11.30
CA GLU A 218 -38.62 -2.05 -11.31
C GLU A 218 -37.26 -2.03 -12.05
N ALA A 219 -37.20 -1.34 -13.19
CA ALA A 219 -36.00 -1.25 -14.00
C ALA A 219 -34.86 -0.49 -13.29
N GLY A 220 -35.17 0.61 -12.60
CA GLY A 220 -34.18 1.37 -11.83
C GLY A 220 -33.68 0.58 -10.63
N LEU A 221 -34.57 -0.08 -9.90
CA LEU A 221 -34.22 -0.96 -8.78
C LEU A 221 -33.28 -2.09 -9.21
N LYS A 222 -33.63 -2.82 -10.28
CA LYS A 222 -32.79 -3.91 -10.82
C LYS A 222 -31.42 -3.40 -11.28
N ARG A 223 -31.37 -2.20 -11.89
CA ARG A 223 -30.11 -1.58 -12.33
C ARG A 223 -29.19 -1.29 -11.14
N ILE A 224 -29.70 -0.64 -10.09
CA ILE A 224 -28.91 -0.32 -8.90
C ILE A 224 -28.44 -1.59 -8.19
N ALA A 225 -29.34 -2.56 -8.00
CA ALA A 225 -29.01 -3.84 -7.40
C ALA A 225 -27.88 -4.56 -8.14
N LYS A 226 -27.95 -4.60 -9.49
CA LYS A 226 -26.90 -5.18 -10.33
C LYS A 226 -25.58 -4.41 -10.24
N THR A 227 -25.62 -3.07 -10.18
CA THR A 227 -24.41 -2.25 -10.04
C THR A 227 -23.72 -2.50 -8.70
N ILE A 228 -24.47 -2.57 -7.59
CA ILE A 228 -23.90 -2.86 -6.26
C ILE A 228 -23.37 -4.30 -6.19
N GLU A 229 -24.10 -5.28 -6.72
CA GLU A 229 -23.62 -6.66 -6.78
C GLU A 229 -22.34 -6.78 -7.59
N SER A 230 -22.26 -6.08 -8.74
CA SER A 230 -21.05 -6.06 -9.58
C SER A 230 -19.87 -5.42 -8.85
N ALA A 231 -20.07 -4.27 -8.19
CA ALA A 231 -19.02 -3.63 -7.40
C ALA A 231 -18.57 -4.53 -6.25
N GLY A 232 -19.49 -5.19 -5.55
CA GLY A 232 -19.19 -6.13 -4.48
C GLY A 232 -18.40 -7.35 -4.93
N ARG A 233 -18.72 -7.89 -6.10
CA ARG A 233 -17.97 -8.97 -6.75
C ARG A 233 -16.54 -8.54 -7.03
N GLU A 234 -16.36 -7.35 -7.58
CA GLU A 234 -15.05 -6.82 -7.91
C GLU A 234 -14.21 -6.54 -6.66
N LEU A 235 -14.82 -5.97 -5.61
CA LEU A 235 -14.18 -5.82 -4.30
C LEU A 235 -13.65 -7.16 -3.79
N ARG A 236 -14.48 -8.21 -3.83
CA ARG A 236 -14.07 -9.55 -3.38
C ARG A 236 -12.90 -10.09 -4.18
N ILE A 237 -12.93 -9.97 -5.52
CA ILE A 237 -11.86 -10.42 -6.41
C ILE A 237 -10.56 -9.68 -6.08
N VAL A 238 -10.59 -8.34 -6.02
CA VAL A 238 -9.40 -7.54 -5.71
C VAL A 238 -8.84 -7.89 -4.33
N VAL A 239 -9.70 -8.13 -3.34
CA VAL A 239 -9.26 -8.55 -2.01
C VAL A 239 -8.57 -9.93 -2.07
N SER A 240 -9.21 -10.94 -2.66
CA SER A 240 -8.70 -12.31 -2.63
C SER A 240 -7.51 -12.56 -3.56
N GLU A 241 -7.45 -11.88 -4.70
CA GLU A 241 -6.45 -12.15 -5.75
C GLU A 241 -5.27 -11.17 -5.72
N HIS A 242 -5.42 -10.00 -5.11
CA HIS A 242 -4.38 -8.96 -5.14
C HIS A 242 -4.00 -8.45 -3.75
N LEU A 243 -4.96 -7.95 -2.97
CA LEU A 243 -4.67 -7.28 -1.70
C LEU A 243 -4.20 -8.26 -0.62
N GLN A 244 -4.94 -9.33 -0.37
CA GLN A 244 -4.61 -10.32 0.65
C GLN A 244 -3.25 -11.00 0.35
N PRO A 245 -3.00 -11.53 -0.86
CA PRO A 245 -1.70 -12.14 -1.16
C PRO A 245 -0.55 -11.14 -1.04
N ALA A 246 -0.73 -9.89 -1.50
CA ALA A 246 0.33 -8.89 -1.41
C ALA A 246 0.71 -8.59 0.05
N VAL A 247 -0.28 -8.40 0.92
CA VAL A 247 -0.03 -8.11 2.34
C VAL A 247 0.60 -9.31 3.07
N GLU A 248 0.19 -10.54 2.76
CA GLU A 248 0.80 -11.75 3.31
C GLU A 248 2.26 -11.91 2.88
N ILE A 249 2.56 -11.67 1.60
CA ILE A 249 3.94 -11.72 1.09
C ILE A 249 4.79 -10.60 1.74
N ILE A 250 4.27 -9.38 1.86
CA ILE A 250 4.96 -8.30 2.58
C ILE A 250 5.25 -8.72 4.03
N SER A 251 4.27 -9.30 4.72
CA SER A 251 4.43 -9.78 6.10
C SER A 251 5.53 -10.83 6.21
N PHE A 252 5.55 -11.81 5.29
CA PHE A 252 6.59 -12.82 5.21
C PHE A 252 7.99 -12.21 5.01
N ARG A 253 8.14 -11.32 4.02
CA ARG A 253 9.41 -10.67 3.70
C ARG A 253 9.94 -9.80 4.84
N LEU A 254 9.04 -9.09 5.53
CA LEU A 254 9.39 -8.32 6.73
C LEU A 254 9.81 -9.22 7.90
N ALA A 255 9.18 -10.39 8.06
CA ALA A 255 9.60 -11.37 9.07
C ALA A 255 11.00 -11.94 8.76
N GLU A 256 11.33 -12.18 7.48
CA GLU A 256 12.69 -12.56 7.07
C GLU A 256 13.70 -11.45 7.43
N LEU A 257 13.41 -10.19 7.04
CA LEU A 257 14.26 -9.04 7.37
C LEU A 257 14.43 -8.85 8.89
N ARG A 258 13.37 -9.08 9.66
CA ARG A 258 13.43 -9.07 11.14
C ARG A 258 14.36 -10.16 11.67
N GLY A 259 14.32 -11.35 11.07
CA GLY A 259 15.26 -12.43 11.38
C GLY A 259 16.71 -12.04 11.12
N LEU A 260 16.97 -11.37 9.98
CA LEU A 260 18.30 -10.84 9.66
C LEU A 260 18.75 -9.74 10.63
N ALA A 261 17.85 -8.85 11.04
CA ALA A 261 18.14 -7.77 11.98
C ALA A 261 18.62 -8.27 13.35
N ARG A 262 18.12 -9.44 13.79
CA ARG A 262 18.58 -10.11 15.02
C ARG A 262 20.03 -10.57 14.94
N TRP A 263 20.57 -10.81 13.74
CA TRP A 263 21.98 -11.15 13.56
C TRP A 263 22.86 -9.89 13.55
N ARG A 264 22.95 -9.26 14.72
CA ARG A 264 23.60 -7.95 14.90
C ARG A 264 25.04 -7.88 14.39
N SER A 265 25.83 -8.95 14.55
CA SER A 265 27.23 -8.97 14.09
C SER A 265 27.39 -8.85 12.57
N ARG A 266 26.34 -9.15 11.79
CA ARG A 266 26.34 -9.12 10.32
C ARG A 266 25.56 -7.96 9.73
N PHE A 267 24.45 -7.57 10.35
CA PHE A 267 23.49 -6.64 9.77
C PHE A 267 23.41 -5.28 10.48
N GLN A 268 23.84 -5.17 11.75
CA GLN A 268 23.76 -3.91 12.49
C GLN A 268 24.65 -2.82 11.89
N ASN A 269 25.82 -3.21 11.39
CA ASN A 269 26.81 -2.32 10.77
C ASN A 269 26.40 -1.82 9.37
N ILE A 270 25.43 -2.45 8.70
CA ILE A 270 24.81 -1.92 7.48
C ILE A 270 23.53 -1.11 7.78
N GLY A 271 23.17 -0.95 9.06
CA GLY A 271 22.05 -0.11 9.51
C GLY A 271 20.70 -0.82 9.65
N LEU A 272 20.65 -2.15 9.56
CA LEU A 272 19.41 -2.90 9.80
C LEU A 272 19.17 -3.01 11.31
N ASP A 273 18.22 -2.22 11.82
CA ASP A 273 17.91 -2.12 13.25
C ASP A 273 16.73 -3.01 13.65
N GLU A 274 16.92 -3.80 14.71
CA GLU A 274 15.92 -4.74 15.22
C GLU A 274 14.65 -4.05 15.73
N LYS A 275 14.77 -2.91 16.42
CA LYS A 275 13.60 -2.21 17.01
C LYS A 275 12.74 -1.58 15.92
N LEU A 276 13.37 -0.99 14.90
CA LEU A 276 12.65 -0.49 13.73
C LEU A 276 11.91 -1.64 13.01
N MET A 277 12.56 -2.80 12.85
CA MET A 277 11.94 -3.97 12.24
C MET A 277 10.78 -4.53 13.07
N ASP A 278 10.88 -4.53 14.40
CA ASP A 278 9.78 -4.93 15.28
C ASP A 278 8.54 -4.04 15.07
N GLY A 279 8.71 -2.71 15.07
CA GLY A 279 7.60 -1.78 14.86
C GLY A 279 6.96 -1.90 13.47
N VAL A 280 7.76 -2.14 12.43
CA VAL A 280 7.22 -2.38 11.07
C VAL A 280 6.49 -3.72 10.99
N THR A 281 7.00 -4.76 11.67
CA THR A 281 6.36 -6.09 11.74
C THR A 281 5.00 -6.03 12.43
N GLU A 282 4.87 -5.24 13.49
CA GLU A 282 3.60 -5.00 14.16
C GLU A 282 2.58 -4.31 13.22
N ARG A 283 3.01 -3.24 12.52
CA ARG A 283 2.15 -2.51 11.58
C ARG A 283 1.65 -3.36 10.43
N VAL A 284 2.50 -4.21 9.84
CA VAL A 284 2.04 -5.13 8.79
C VAL A 284 1.11 -6.19 9.36
N GLY A 285 1.33 -6.66 10.60
CA GLY A 285 0.40 -7.56 11.29
C GLY A 285 -0.99 -6.94 11.46
N MET A 286 -1.05 -5.67 11.86
CA MET A 286 -2.31 -4.92 11.92
C MET A 286 -2.95 -4.80 10.52
N LEU A 287 -2.17 -4.53 9.48
CA LEU A 287 -2.68 -4.44 8.10
C LEU A 287 -3.34 -5.75 7.65
N VAL A 288 -2.72 -6.91 7.92
CA VAL A 288 -3.32 -8.24 7.65
C VAL A 288 -4.69 -8.36 8.31
N VAL A 289 -4.79 -7.99 9.59
CA VAL A 289 -6.05 -8.04 10.35
C VAL A 289 -7.09 -7.09 9.75
N GLN A 290 -6.69 -5.89 9.31
CA GLN A 290 -7.61 -4.93 8.69
C GLN A 290 -8.14 -5.41 7.34
N VAL A 291 -7.32 -6.07 6.51
CA VAL A 291 -7.78 -6.64 5.23
C VAL A 291 -8.83 -7.74 5.47
N GLU A 292 -8.59 -8.62 6.44
CA GLU A 292 -9.55 -9.67 6.81
C GLU A 292 -10.85 -9.09 7.39
N ARG A 293 -10.74 -8.07 8.27
CA ARG A 293 -11.90 -7.33 8.78
C ARG A 293 -12.69 -6.69 7.64
N PHE A 294 -12.01 -6.03 6.71
CA PHE A 294 -12.65 -5.43 5.54
C PHE A 294 -13.43 -6.46 4.73
N SER A 295 -12.83 -7.61 4.43
CA SER A 295 -13.46 -8.70 3.70
C SER A 295 -14.79 -9.14 4.33
N ARG A 296 -14.79 -9.33 5.66
CA ARG A 296 -15.99 -9.73 6.43
C ARG A 296 -17.08 -8.66 6.44
N VAL A 297 -16.70 -7.39 6.63
CA VAL A 297 -17.65 -6.28 6.61
C VAL A 297 -18.25 -6.14 5.22
N ALA A 298 -17.43 -6.17 4.17
CA ALA A 298 -17.90 -6.08 2.79
C ALA A 298 -18.87 -7.21 2.45
N ALA A 299 -18.56 -8.46 2.80
CA ALA A 299 -19.46 -9.59 2.60
C ALA A 299 -20.82 -9.40 3.30
N THR A 300 -20.80 -8.91 4.55
CA THR A 300 -22.01 -8.66 5.33
C THR A 300 -22.86 -7.55 4.71
N VAL A 301 -22.24 -6.43 4.33
CA VAL A 301 -22.91 -5.29 3.69
C VAL A 301 -23.56 -5.71 2.37
N LEU A 302 -22.85 -6.44 1.53
CA LEU A 302 -23.39 -6.95 0.26
C LEU A 302 -24.59 -7.88 0.48
N TYR A 303 -24.53 -8.73 1.49
CA TYR A 303 -25.63 -9.62 1.84
C TYR A 303 -26.88 -8.85 2.34
N LEU A 304 -26.68 -7.77 3.10
CA LEU A 304 -27.77 -6.89 3.53
C LEU A 304 -28.40 -6.13 2.35
N PHE A 305 -27.59 -5.61 1.42
CA PHE A 305 -28.08 -5.00 0.18
C PHE A 305 -28.90 -5.99 -0.66
N GLN A 306 -28.43 -7.22 -0.82
CA GLN A 306 -29.16 -8.26 -1.57
C GLN A 306 -30.54 -8.56 -0.97
N ASN A 307 -30.61 -8.68 0.36
CA ASN A 307 -31.88 -8.87 1.07
C ASN A 307 -32.81 -7.67 0.89
N PHE A 308 -32.30 -6.45 1.07
CA PHE A 308 -33.05 -5.22 0.88
C PHE A 308 -33.61 -5.09 -0.53
N PHE A 309 -32.79 -5.25 -1.57
CA PHE A 309 -33.27 -5.13 -2.96
C PHE A 309 -34.27 -6.21 -3.33
N SER A 310 -34.10 -7.44 -2.84
CA SER A 310 -35.09 -8.51 -3.04
C SER A 310 -36.42 -8.16 -2.38
N TRP A 311 -36.40 -7.56 -1.18
CA TRP A 311 -37.61 -7.13 -0.48
C TRP A 311 -38.29 -5.95 -1.19
N VAL A 312 -37.56 -4.90 -1.55
CA VAL A 312 -38.12 -3.75 -2.27
C VAL A 312 -38.69 -4.21 -3.62
N LEU A 313 -38.03 -5.14 -4.32
CA LEU A 313 -38.54 -5.69 -5.58
C LEU A 313 -39.88 -6.40 -5.38
N LYS A 314 -40.01 -7.17 -4.30
CA LYS A 314 -41.28 -7.80 -3.92
C LYS A 314 -42.36 -6.74 -3.66
N CYS A 315 -42.04 -5.67 -2.93
CA CYS A 315 -42.97 -4.56 -2.69
C CYS A 315 -43.41 -3.89 -3.99
N VAL A 316 -42.48 -3.55 -4.89
CA VAL A 316 -42.79 -2.95 -6.20
C VAL A 316 -43.73 -3.84 -7.01
N LYS A 317 -43.48 -5.15 -7.06
CA LYS A 317 -44.35 -6.09 -7.78
C LYS A 317 -45.74 -6.19 -7.17
N ILE A 318 -45.87 -6.18 -5.83
CA ILE A 318 -47.17 -6.16 -5.16
C ILE A 318 -47.94 -4.89 -5.51
N LEU A 319 -47.28 -3.73 -5.49
CA LEU A 319 -47.91 -2.44 -5.85
C LEU A 319 -48.34 -2.40 -7.33
N LEU A 320 -47.61 -3.07 -8.21
CA LEU A 320 -47.95 -3.21 -9.63
C LEU A 320 -48.94 -4.36 -9.93
N SER A 321 -49.39 -5.09 -8.91
CA SER A 321 -50.23 -6.30 -9.07
C SER A 321 -49.61 -7.38 -9.97
N GLU A 322 -48.28 -7.51 -9.95
CA GLU A 322 -47.50 -8.51 -10.69
C GLU A 322 -47.20 -9.76 -9.83
N PRO A 323 -47.01 -10.94 -10.46
CA PRO A 323 -46.68 -12.16 -9.73
C PRO A 323 -45.32 -12.08 -9.02
N THR A 324 -45.31 -12.49 -7.75
CA THR A 324 -44.13 -12.44 -6.86
C THR A 324 -43.36 -13.76 -6.76
N ASP A 325 -43.83 -14.83 -7.40
CA ASP A 325 -43.32 -16.20 -7.26
C ASP A 325 -41.84 -16.37 -7.64
N GLN A 326 -41.28 -15.44 -8.43
CA GLN A 326 -39.89 -15.46 -8.88
C GLN A 326 -38.94 -14.66 -7.98
N VAL A 327 -39.44 -13.97 -6.95
CA VAL A 327 -38.60 -13.16 -6.06
C VAL A 327 -38.09 -14.03 -4.90
N PRO A 328 -36.77 -14.01 -4.60
CA PRO A 328 -36.21 -14.75 -3.48
C PRO A 328 -36.90 -14.42 -2.14
N SER A 329 -36.97 -15.41 -1.25
CA SER A 329 -37.45 -15.20 0.12
C SER A 329 -36.55 -14.21 0.86
N THR A 330 -37.15 -13.24 1.54
CA THR A 330 -36.43 -12.18 2.26
C THR A 330 -36.55 -12.36 3.76
N ASN A 331 -35.46 -12.12 4.48
CA ASN A 331 -35.48 -12.08 5.94
C ASN A 331 -35.76 -10.64 6.41
N SER A 332 -36.89 -10.43 7.08
CA SER A 332 -37.32 -9.11 7.57
C SER A 332 -36.36 -8.52 8.60
N GLU A 333 -35.71 -9.33 9.44
CA GLU A 333 -34.72 -8.84 10.41
C GLU A 333 -33.52 -8.21 9.72
N LEU A 334 -33.05 -8.81 8.63
CA LEU A 334 -31.95 -8.27 7.83
C LEU A 334 -32.32 -6.95 7.13
N VAL A 335 -33.59 -6.80 6.72
CA VAL A 335 -34.10 -5.54 6.18
C VAL A 335 -34.12 -4.46 7.26
N VAL A 336 -34.55 -4.77 8.49
CA VAL A 336 -34.48 -3.82 9.62
C VAL A 336 -33.04 -3.37 9.88
N ILE A 337 -32.09 -4.31 9.87
CA ILE A 337 -30.66 -3.99 10.03
C ILE A 337 -30.18 -3.08 8.89
N PHE A 338 -30.55 -3.40 7.65
CA PHE A 338 -30.19 -2.56 6.50
C PHE A 338 -30.72 -1.13 6.65
N LEU A 339 -32.01 -0.97 6.97
CA LEU A 339 -32.64 0.34 7.10
C LEU A 339 -31.95 1.20 8.17
N LYS A 340 -31.63 0.62 9.33
CA LYS A 340 -30.97 1.32 10.45
C LYS A 340 -29.50 1.67 10.21
N PHE A 341 -28.78 0.83 9.45
CA PHE A 341 -27.31 0.89 9.43
C PHE A 341 -26.69 1.11 8.05
N LEU A 342 -27.44 0.98 6.96
CA LEU A 342 -26.91 1.05 5.59
C LEU A 342 -27.69 1.96 4.65
N LEU A 343 -28.89 2.41 5.01
CA LEU A 343 -29.66 3.33 4.16
C LEU A 343 -28.94 4.67 3.98
N ASP A 344 -28.49 5.26 5.09
CA ASP A 344 -27.82 6.56 5.12
C ASP A 344 -26.32 6.48 5.46
N LYS A 345 -25.82 5.28 5.81
CA LYS A 345 -24.44 5.06 6.24
C LYS A 345 -23.72 4.10 5.31
N ASP A 346 -22.44 4.37 5.07
CA ASP A 346 -21.58 3.53 4.25
C ASP A 346 -20.35 3.05 5.04
N PRO A 347 -20.43 1.88 5.69
CA PRO A 347 -19.31 1.34 6.46
C PRO A 347 -18.14 0.88 5.57
N ILE A 348 -18.37 0.57 4.29
CA ILE A 348 -17.29 0.17 3.37
C ILE A 348 -16.45 1.41 3.03
N LYS A 349 -17.10 2.55 2.76
CA LYS A 349 -16.41 3.83 2.53
C LYS A 349 -15.57 4.25 3.73
N GLN A 350 -16.09 4.11 4.95
CA GLN A 350 -15.33 4.40 6.18
C GLN A 350 -14.06 3.55 6.35
N LEU A 351 -14.05 2.32 5.81
CA LEU A 351 -12.88 1.45 5.86
C LEU A 351 -11.88 1.74 4.72
N LEU A 352 -12.30 2.41 3.65
CA LEU A 352 -11.48 2.72 2.47
C LEU A 352 -10.95 4.15 2.47
N GLU A 353 -11.59 5.07 3.18
CA GLU A 353 -11.17 6.47 3.30
C GLU A 353 -10.31 6.70 4.55
N THR A 354 -9.15 7.32 4.36
CA THR A 354 -8.08 7.54 5.34
C THR A 354 -8.38 8.58 6.45
N ASP A 355 -9.62 9.07 6.59
CA ASP A 355 -9.91 10.21 7.46
C ASP A 355 -10.27 9.86 8.91
N GLN A 356 -10.19 8.59 9.28
CA GLN A 356 -10.24 8.21 10.69
C GLN A 356 -8.93 7.55 11.10
N ILE A 357 -8.03 8.38 11.63
CA ILE A 357 -7.15 7.94 12.72
C ILE A 357 -8.10 7.34 13.75
N PHE A 358 -8.18 6.01 13.81
CA PHE A 358 -8.80 5.32 14.92
C PHE A 358 -7.93 5.65 16.13
N GLU A 359 -8.29 6.72 16.86
CA GLU A 359 -7.94 6.85 18.27
C GLU A 359 -8.54 5.64 18.98
N TRP A 360 -7.74 4.60 19.15
CA TRP A 360 -8.02 3.58 20.13
C TRP A 360 -7.64 4.17 21.48
N ASP A 361 -8.62 4.78 22.15
CA ASP A 361 -8.62 4.83 23.60
C ASP A 361 -8.84 3.40 24.10
N MET A 362 -7.77 2.76 24.57
CA MET A 362 -7.76 1.87 25.74
C MET A 362 -6.35 1.74 26.32
#